data_AF-A0A4Z1ACA1-F1
#
_entry.id   AF-A0A4Z1ACA1-F1
#
_cell.length_a   1.000
_cell.length_b   1.000
_cell.length_c   1.000
_cell.angle_alpha   90.00
_cell.angle_beta   90.00
_cell.angle_gamma   90.00
#
_symmetry.space_group_name_H-M   'P 1'
#
loop_
_entity.id
_entity.type
_entity.pdbx_description
1 polymer ?
#
loop_
_entity_poly.entity_id
_entity_poly.type
_entity_poly.pdbx_seq_one_letter_code
_entity_poly.pdbx_strand_id
1 'polypeptide(L)'
;MKWIVSFIILSFSLALVAKTTMSYRERKKQLDGKITLVLDIKEQLKLEPETGKTSVESIRTQVEETYRAGNRVEIEKTLSLAEGDLLVTQRKLCFPMEESANGLYQKAMGQWILLEGEDKTGTRTLEWDTKEKIQRYLVMAKSEKDHAKEYFLSGNYQLSLHTYKRSLVYSLMSLRSQKAEIPEEYQTADNVWVQPIWMGLHKQKQNTIQEN
;
A
#
# COMPACT_ATOMS: atom_id res chain seq x y z
N MET A 1 22.85 -41.79 -17.01
CA MET A 1 23.05 -40.48 -17.70
C MET A 1 21.81 -40.00 -18.48
N LYS A 2 21.19 -40.81 -19.38
CA LYS A 2 20.05 -40.37 -20.21
C LYS A 2 18.81 -39.87 -19.43
N TRP A 3 18.55 -40.46 -18.25
CA TRP A 3 17.43 -40.09 -17.38
C TRP A 3 17.61 -38.73 -16.68
N ILE A 4 18.85 -38.40 -16.29
CA ILE A 4 19.16 -37.11 -15.63
C ILE A 4 19.01 -35.96 -16.63
N VAL A 5 19.51 -36.15 -17.86
CA VAL A 5 19.36 -35.16 -18.94
C VAL A 5 17.88 -34.96 -19.30
N SER A 6 17.11 -36.06 -19.37
CA SER A 6 15.66 -35.98 -19.63
C SER A 6 14.91 -35.26 -18.51
N PHE A 7 15.31 -35.46 -17.25
CA PHE A 7 14.72 -34.77 -16.10
C PHE A 7 15.05 -33.27 -16.09
N ILE A 8 16.28 -32.89 -16.45
CA ILE A 8 16.69 -31.48 -16.58
C ILE A 8 15.93 -30.80 -17.73
N ILE A 9 15.78 -31.46 -18.88
CA ILE A 9 15.01 -30.92 -20.01
C ILE A 9 13.52 -30.80 -19.64
N LEU A 10 12.96 -31.82 -18.98
CA LEU A 10 11.56 -31.82 -18.54
C LEU A 10 11.30 -30.69 -17.53
N SER A 11 12.17 -30.51 -16.53
CA SER A 11 12.06 -29.43 -15.54
C SER A 11 12.26 -28.04 -16.15
N PHE A 12 13.15 -27.89 -17.14
CA PHE A 12 13.29 -26.64 -17.90
C PHE A 12 12.04 -26.34 -18.75
N SER A 13 11.47 -27.37 -19.39
CA SER A 13 10.25 -27.21 -20.20
C SER A 13 9.02 -26.91 -19.33
N LEU A 14 8.88 -27.52 -18.14
CA LEU A 14 7.82 -27.15 -17.19
C LEU A 14 8.01 -25.74 -16.63
N ALA A 15 9.25 -25.30 -16.37
CA ALA A 15 9.54 -23.93 -15.94
C ALA A 15 9.22 -22.88 -17.03
N LEU A 16 9.34 -23.25 -18.31
CA LEU A 16 8.92 -22.42 -19.45
C LEU A 16 7.39 -22.37 -19.61
N VAL A 17 6.70 -23.51 -19.41
CA VAL A 17 5.22 -23.58 -19.52
C VAL A 17 4.53 -22.87 -18.36
N ALA A 18 5.13 -22.84 -17.16
CA ALA A 18 4.60 -22.13 -16.00
C ALA A 18 4.62 -20.58 -16.16
N LYS A 19 5.28 -20.04 -17.20
CA LYS A 19 5.45 -18.60 -17.36
C LYS A 19 4.30 -17.85 -18.02
N THR A 20 3.30 -18.48 -18.66
CA THR A 20 2.26 -17.71 -19.36
C THR A 20 0.93 -18.47 -19.53
N THR A 21 0.06 -18.48 -18.53
CA THR A 21 -1.38 -18.74 -18.73
C THR A 21 -2.21 -17.46 -18.80
N MET A 22 -1.60 -16.32 -18.45
CA MET A 22 -2.31 -15.04 -18.34
C MET A 22 -2.26 -14.28 -19.67
N SER A 23 -3.41 -13.80 -20.12
CA SER A 23 -3.53 -13.04 -21.37
C SER A 23 -2.82 -11.68 -21.27
N TYR A 24 -2.42 -11.11 -22.41
CA TYR A 24 -1.83 -9.75 -22.45
C TYR A 24 -2.76 -8.70 -21.84
N ARG A 25 -4.08 -8.89 -21.96
CA ARG A 25 -5.09 -8.01 -21.36
C ARG A 25 -5.04 -8.05 -19.84
N GLU A 26 -4.92 -9.24 -19.26
CA GLU A 26 -4.83 -9.42 -17.81
C GLU A 26 -3.49 -8.92 -17.27
N ARG A 27 -2.37 -9.17 -17.98
CA ARG A 27 -1.05 -8.59 -17.63
C ARG A 27 -1.09 -7.08 -17.60
N LYS A 28 -1.63 -6.45 -18.65
CA LYS A 28 -1.83 -5.01 -18.69
C LYS A 28 -2.69 -4.51 -17.53
N LYS A 29 -3.83 -5.17 -17.26
CA LYS A 29 -4.72 -4.79 -16.15
C LYS A 29 -4.01 -4.87 -14.79
N GLN A 30 -3.23 -5.91 -14.55
CA GLN A 30 -2.45 -6.03 -13.32
C GLN A 30 -1.38 -4.94 -13.22
N LEU A 31 -0.67 -4.68 -14.31
CA LEU A 31 0.31 -3.60 -14.39
C LEU A 31 -0.32 -2.24 -14.09
N ASP A 32 -1.46 -1.92 -14.72
CA ASP A 32 -2.20 -0.67 -14.51
C ASP A 32 -2.61 -0.51 -13.02
N GLY A 33 -3.04 -1.60 -12.38
CA GLY A 33 -3.35 -1.60 -10.94
C GLY A 33 -2.13 -1.34 -10.06
N LYS A 34 -0.99 -1.94 -10.37
CA LYS A 34 0.28 -1.71 -9.67
C LYS A 34 0.78 -0.28 -9.85
N ILE A 35 0.68 0.27 -11.06
CA ILE A 35 1.00 1.65 -11.39
C ILE A 35 0.12 2.62 -10.59
N THR A 36 -1.19 2.37 -10.55
CA THR A 36 -2.14 3.20 -9.81
C THR A 36 -1.77 3.30 -8.33
N LEU A 37 -1.40 2.18 -7.69
CA LEU A 37 -0.94 2.20 -6.30
C LEU A 37 0.30 3.08 -6.11
N VAL A 38 1.30 2.93 -6.99
CA VAL A 38 2.55 3.69 -6.88
C VAL A 38 2.29 5.20 -7.02
N LEU A 39 1.48 5.59 -8.00
CA LEU A 39 1.13 6.99 -8.22
C LEU A 39 0.33 7.56 -7.05
N ASP A 40 -0.67 6.83 -6.56
CA ASP A 40 -1.46 7.24 -5.38
C ASP A 40 -0.57 7.45 -4.15
N ILE A 41 0.36 6.53 -3.85
CA ILE A 41 1.30 6.70 -2.74
C ILE A 41 2.16 7.95 -2.91
N LYS A 42 2.77 8.12 -4.09
CA LYS A 42 3.67 9.26 -4.35
C LYS A 42 2.93 10.59 -4.23
N GLU A 43 1.73 10.67 -4.80
CA GLU A 43 0.89 11.86 -4.75
C GLU A 43 0.47 12.20 -3.32
N GLN A 44 -0.08 11.23 -2.59
CA GLN A 44 -0.66 11.50 -1.27
C GLN A 44 0.39 11.75 -0.18
N LEU A 45 1.59 11.21 -0.33
CA LEU A 45 2.72 11.46 0.56
C LEU A 45 3.68 12.55 0.04
N LYS A 46 3.31 13.23 -1.07
CA LYS A 46 4.13 14.27 -1.72
C LYS A 46 5.59 13.83 -1.94
N LEU A 47 5.78 12.57 -2.33
CA LEU A 47 7.11 12.03 -2.60
C LEU A 47 7.62 12.53 -3.95
N GLU A 48 8.92 12.78 -4.01
CA GLU A 48 9.57 13.26 -5.24
C GLU A 48 9.27 12.34 -6.43
N PRO A 49 8.84 12.89 -7.58
CA PRO A 49 8.57 12.11 -8.77
C PRO A 49 9.87 11.52 -9.35
N GLU A 50 9.75 10.35 -9.97
CA GLU A 50 10.87 9.81 -10.76
C GLU A 50 10.92 10.54 -12.09
N THR A 51 12.06 11.16 -12.42
CA THR A 51 12.26 11.84 -13.70
C THR A 51 12.90 10.91 -14.73
N GLY A 52 12.40 10.92 -15.96
CA GLY A 52 13.02 10.24 -17.10
C GLY A 52 12.19 9.09 -17.69
N LYS A 53 12.78 8.37 -18.65
CA LYS A 53 12.08 7.32 -19.44
C LYS A 53 11.60 6.12 -18.61
N THR A 54 12.14 5.95 -17.41
CA THR A 54 11.76 4.89 -16.47
C THR A 54 10.73 5.37 -15.44
N SER A 55 10.19 6.59 -15.57
CA SER A 55 9.12 7.03 -14.69
C SER A 55 7.89 6.15 -14.88
N VAL A 56 7.09 6.02 -13.83
CA VAL A 56 5.89 5.18 -13.82
C VAL A 56 4.86 5.68 -14.84
N GLU A 57 4.76 6.99 -15.04
CA GLU A 57 3.92 7.63 -16.04
C GLU A 57 4.43 7.34 -17.46
N SER A 58 5.74 7.33 -17.66
CA SER A 58 6.37 6.98 -18.93
C SER A 58 6.12 5.51 -19.27
N ILE A 59 6.28 4.62 -18.29
CA ILE A 59 5.98 3.18 -18.42
C ILE A 59 4.52 2.98 -18.82
N ARG A 60 3.58 3.66 -18.14
CA ARG A 60 2.15 3.60 -18.46
C ARG A 60 1.89 4.03 -19.91
N THR A 61 2.43 5.17 -20.30
CA THR A 61 2.24 5.74 -21.65
C THR A 61 2.78 4.78 -22.72
N GLN A 62 4.00 4.28 -22.53
CA GLN A 62 4.63 3.35 -23.47
C GLN A 62 3.81 2.06 -23.62
N VAL A 63 3.32 1.49 -22.52
CA VAL A 63 2.47 0.28 -22.56
C VAL A 63 1.16 0.57 -23.29
N GLU A 64 0.50 1.71 -23.03
CA GLU A 64 -0.73 2.08 -23.70
C GLU A 64 -0.53 2.28 -25.21
N GLU A 65 0.54 2.95 -25.63
CA GLU A 65 0.89 3.16 -27.05
C GLU A 65 1.16 1.84 -27.77
N THR A 66 2.03 0.98 -27.20
CA THR A 66 2.33 -0.33 -27.79
C THR A 66 1.09 -1.22 -27.87
N TYR A 67 0.20 -1.17 -26.87
CA TYR A 67 -1.03 -1.96 -26.88
C TYR A 67 -2.00 -1.49 -27.98
N ARG A 68 -2.05 -0.19 -28.26
CA ARG A 68 -2.84 0.37 -29.37
C ARG A 68 -2.26 0.02 -30.74
N ALA A 69 -0.93 -0.07 -30.85
CA ALA A 69 -0.26 -0.47 -32.09
C ALA A 69 -0.54 -1.93 -32.50
N GLY A 70 -0.89 -2.80 -31.55
CA GLY A 70 -1.42 -4.15 -31.82
C GLY A 70 -0.39 -5.21 -32.22
N ASN A 71 0.90 -4.86 -32.28
CA ASN A 71 1.97 -5.81 -32.57
C ASN A 71 2.23 -6.73 -31.37
N ARG A 72 1.86 -8.01 -31.47
CA ARG A 72 1.93 -8.97 -30.37
C ARG A 72 3.33 -9.16 -29.80
N VAL A 73 4.36 -9.17 -30.64
CA VAL A 73 5.76 -9.36 -30.20
C VAL A 73 6.23 -8.15 -29.39
N GLU A 74 5.86 -6.96 -29.84
CA GLU A 74 6.19 -5.72 -29.14
C GLU A 74 5.40 -5.59 -27.83
N ILE A 75 4.12 -5.96 -27.82
CA ILE A 75 3.30 -5.99 -26.59
C ILE A 75 3.94 -6.87 -25.53
N GLU A 76 4.33 -8.10 -25.88
CA GLU A 76 4.96 -9.03 -24.95
C GLU A 76 6.28 -8.47 -24.39
N LYS A 77 7.11 -7.89 -25.26
CA LYS A 77 8.39 -7.29 -24.89
C LYS A 77 8.18 -6.08 -23.97
N THR A 78 7.30 -5.16 -24.34
CA THR A 78 7.01 -3.95 -23.56
C THR A 78 6.41 -4.28 -22.21
N LEU A 79 5.45 -5.22 -22.12
CA LEU A 79 4.89 -5.65 -20.85
C LEU A 79 5.95 -6.27 -19.93
N SER A 80 6.83 -7.11 -20.47
CA SER A 80 7.88 -7.76 -19.67
C SER A 80 8.91 -6.77 -19.14
N LEU A 81 9.28 -5.76 -19.92
CA LEU A 81 10.16 -4.67 -19.47
C LEU A 81 9.47 -3.81 -18.41
N ALA A 82 8.22 -3.40 -18.67
CA ALA A 82 7.43 -2.58 -17.76
C ALA A 82 7.20 -3.25 -16.40
N GLU A 83 6.93 -4.57 -16.39
CA GLU A 83 6.78 -5.35 -15.15
C GLU A 83 8.07 -5.39 -14.33
N GLY A 84 9.23 -5.51 -15.00
CA GLY A 84 10.55 -5.48 -14.37
C GLY A 84 10.89 -4.11 -13.78
N ASP A 85 10.71 -3.04 -14.58
CA ASP A 85 10.99 -1.67 -14.15
C ASP A 85 10.07 -1.26 -12.99
N LEU A 86 8.78 -1.60 -13.07
CA LEU A 86 7.82 -1.31 -12.00
C LEU A 86 8.17 -2.07 -10.72
N LEU A 87 8.65 -3.31 -10.80
CA LEU A 87 9.10 -4.06 -9.62
C LEU A 87 10.26 -3.34 -8.91
N VAL A 88 11.21 -2.79 -9.66
CA VAL A 88 12.32 -2.00 -9.12
C VAL A 88 11.81 -0.72 -8.45
N THR A 89 10.89 0.01 -9.10
CA THR A 89 10.27 1.20 -8.52
C THR A 89 9.51 0.87 -7.23
N GLN A 90 8.73 -0.21 -7.20
CA GLN A 90 8.01 -0.64 -6.00
C GLN A 90 8.96 -0.95 -4.85
N ARG A 91 10.05 -1.68 -5.12
CA ARG A 91 11.07 -1.96 -4.12
C ARG A 91 11.67 -0.69 -3.52
N LYS A 92 11.99 0.29 -4.38
CA LYS A 92 12.54 1.59 -3.93
C LYS A 92 11.52 2.36 -3.08
N LEU A 93 10.25 2.31 -3.46
CA LEU A 93 9.17 2.99 -2.75
C LEU A 93 8.87 2.37 -1.37
N CYS A 94 9.17 1.08 -1.16
CA CYS A 94 9.01 0.45 0.15
C CYS A 94 9.82 1.14 1.26
N PHE A 95 11.00 1.69 0.97
CA PHE A 95 11.85 2.33 1.97
C PHE A 95 11.22 3.60 2.59
N PRO A 96 10.85 4.64 1.81
CA PRO A 96 10.17 5.80 2.39
C PRO A 96 8.79 5.44 2.96
N MET A 97 8.12 4.40 2.46
CA MET A 97 6.88 3.89 3.06
C MET A 97 7.11 3.26 4.44
N GLU A 98 8.19 2.50 4.63
CA GLU A 98 8.58 1.95 5.93
C GLU A 98 8.89 3.07 6.92
N GLU A 99 9.64 4.08 6.50
CA GLU A 99 9.97 5.24 7.32
C GLU A 99 8.71 6.01 7.73
N SER A 100 7.85 6.33 6.76
CA SER A 100 6.58 7.03 7.01
C SER A 100 5.67 6.26 7.96
N ALA A 101 5.48 4.96 7.71
CA ALA A 101 4.63 4.10 8.53
C ALA A 101 5.19 3.97 9.96
N ASN A 102 6.50 3.86 10.12
CA ASN A 102 7.15 3.86 11.43
C ASN A 102 6.96 5.19 12.16
N GLY A 103 7.31 6.31 11.51
CA GLY A 103 7.25 7.64 12.12
C GLY A 103 5.85 7.99 12.57
N LEU A 104 4.86 7.80 11.70
CA LEU A 104 3.47 8.13 12.00
C LEU A 104 2.88 7.23 13.10
N TYR A 105 3.18 5.94 13.07
CA TYR A 105 2.80 5.02 14.15
C TYR A 105 3.38 5.46 15.49
N GLN A 106 4.67 5.80 15.55
CA GLN A 106 5.30 6.22 16.80
C GLN A 106 4.70 7.53 17.32
N LYS A 107 4.37 8.47 16.44
CA LYS A 107 3.67 9.70 16.82
C LYS A 107 2.27 9.41 17.38
N ALA A 108 1.48 8.57 16.71
CA ALA A 108 0.16 8.16 17.18
C ALA A 108 0.21 7.41 18.53
N MET A 109 1.20 6.55 18.73
CA MET A 109 1.43 5.83 19.98
C MET A 109 1.88 6.76 21.10
N GLY A 110 2.78 7.70 20.82
CA GLY A 110 3.23 8.70 21.79
C GLY A 110 2.09 9.58 22.29
N GLN A 111 1.21 10.03 21.39
CA GLN A 111 0.00 10.77 21.77
C GLN A 111 -0.95 9.93 22.63
N TRP A 112 -1.10 8.64 22.32
CA TRP A 112 -1.90 7.74 23.13
C TRP A 112 -1.35 7.57 24.55
N ILE A 113 -0.04 7.41 24.69
CA ILE A 113 0.62 7.31 26.01
C ILE A 113 0.40 8.57 26.85
N LEU A 114 0.50 9.76 26.23
CA LEU A 114 0.22 11.03 26.91
C LEU A 114 -1.23 11.09 27.38
N LEU A 115 -2.19 10.80 26.50
CA LEU A 115 -3.62 10.77 26.80
C LEU A 115 -3.99 9.77 27.89
N GLU A 116 -3.40 8.58 27.88
CA GLU A 116 -3.62 7.57 28.91
C GLU A 116 -3.07 8.04 30.27
N GLY A 117 -1.95 8.76 30.28
CA GLY A 117 -1.39 9.39 31.48
C GLY A 117 -2.30 10.50 32.04
N GLU A 118 -2.85 11.35 31.16
CA GLU A 118 -3.81 12.39 31.53
C GLU A 118 -5.11 11.80 32.12
N ASP A 119 -5.56 10.67 31.59
CA ASP A 119 -6.73 9.97 32.09
C ASP A 119 -6.49 9.33 33.47
N LYS A 120 -5.34 8.67 33.65
CA LYS A 120 -4.93 8.09 34.95
C LYS A 120 -4.78 9.15 36.04
N THR A 121 -4.33 10.36 35.69
CA THR A 121 -4.19 11.49 36.62
C THR A 121 -5.48 12.27 36.83
N GLY A 122 -6.55 11.95 36.08
CA GLY A 122 -7.83 12.65 36.14
C GLY A 122 -7.84 14.02 35.44
N THR A 123 -6.75 14.41 34.78
CA THR A 123 -6.62 15.68 34.05
C THR A 123 -7.55 15.72 32.82
N ARG A 124 -7.72 14.58 32.16
CA ARG A 124 -8.63 14.42 31.02
C ARG A 124 -9.25 13.04 31.02
N THR A 125 -10.53 12.93 31.34
CA THR A 125 -11.23 11.64 31.31
C THR A 125 -11.60 11.24 29.89
N LEU A 126 -11.29 10.01 29.52
CA LEU A 126 -11.64 9.43 28.22
C LEU A 126 -12.72 8.36 28.39
N GLU A 127 -13.75 8.42 27.53
CA GLU A 127 -14.76 7.38 27.45
C GLU A 127 -14.13 6.03 27.05
N TRP A 128 -14.63 4.95 27.64
CA TRP A 128 -14.10 3.60 27.41
C TRP A 128 -14.14 3.20 25.92
N ASP A 129 -15.24 3.45 25.22
CA ASP A 129 -15.38 3.19 23.78
C ASP A 129 -14.30 3.91 22.95
N THR A 130 -13.94 5.13 23.36
CA THR A 130 -12.91 5.91 22.67
C THR A 130 -11.53 5.30 22.89
N LYS A 131 -11.23 4.85 24.11
CA LYS A 131 -9.97 4.14 24.42
C LYS A 131 -9.83 2.86 23.62
N GLU A 132 -10.87 2.03 23.62
CA GLU A 132 -10.87 0.75 22.89
C GLU A 132 -10.66 0.98 21.39
N LYS A 133 -11.33 1.98 20.82
CA LYS A 133 -11.20 2.34 19.40
C LYS A 133 -9.78 2.80 19.06
N ILE A 134 -9.18 3.68 19.87
CA ILE A 134 -7.79 4.14 19.67
C ILE A 134 -6.82 2.96 19.72
N GLN A 135 -6.93 2.13 20.77
CA GLN A 135 -6.07 0.98 20.97
C GLN A 135 -6.18 -0.02 19.80
N ARG A 136 -7.41 -0.28 19.32
CA ARG A 136 -7.64 -1.16 18.17
C ARG A 136 -6.92 -0.65 16.91
N TYR A 137 -7.01 0.65 16.61
CA TYR A 137 -6.29 1.22 15.47
C TYR A 137 -4.77 1.11 15.63
N LEU A 138 -4.23 1.36 16.83
CA LEU A 138 -2.79 1.21 17.08
C LEU A 138 -2.30 -0.23 16.89
N VAL A 139 -3.07 -1.21 17.39
CA VAL A 139 -2.75 -2.65 17.21
C VAL A 139 -2.75 -3.02 15.73
N MET A 140 -3.77 -2.60 14.97
CA MET A 140 -3.83 -2.84 13.53
C MET A 140 -2.69 -2.14 12.79
N ALA A 141 -2.40 -0.87 13.11
CA ALA A 141 -1.30 -0.13 12.51
C ALA A 141 0.05 -0.83 12.71
N LYS A 142 0.31 -1.32 13.93
CA LYS A 142 1.51 -2.09 14.25
C LYS A 142 1.59 -3.39 13.45
N SER A 143 0.52 -4.20 13.48
CA SER A 143 0.47 -5.49 12.79
C SER A 143 0.69 -5.34 11.29
N GLU A 144 0.02 -4.36 10.66
CA GLU A 144 0.18 -4.08 9.23
C GLU A 144 1.62 -3.69 8.89
N LYS A 145 2.23 -2.80 9.67
CA LYS A 145 3.64 -2.44 9.48
C LYS A 145 4.55 -3.66 9.55
N ASP A 146 4.37 -4.51 10.56
CA ASP A 146 5.23 -5.66 10.79
C ASP A 146 5.07 -6.68 9.64
N HIS A 147 3.85 -6.95 9.17
CA HIS A 147 3.59 -7.78 7.99
C HIS A 147 4.15 -7.16 6.69
N ALA A 148 4.13 -5.84 6.54
CA ALA A 148 4.64 -5.18 5.34
C ALA A 148 6.13 -5.46 5.14
N LYS A 149 6.88 -5.59 6.25
CA LYS A 149 8.29 -5.96 6.26
C LYS A 149 8.49 -7.42 5.84
N GLU A 150 7.63 -8.34 6.29
CA GLU A 150 7.66 -9.73 5.85
C GLU A 150 7.40 -9.86 4.34
N TYR A 151 6.45 -9.08 3.81
CA TYR A 151 6.21 -9.03 2.36
C TYR A 151 7.39 -8.44 1.58
N PHE A 152 8.06 -7.43 2.14
CA PHE A 152 9.28 -6.90 1.54
C PHE A 152 10.38 -7.97 1.46
N LEU A 153 10.61 -8.72 2.55
CA LEU A 153 11.63 -9.77 2.62
C LEU A 153 11.33 -10.95 1.67
N SER A 154 10.05 -11.26 1.42
CA SER A 154 9.63 -12.27 0.44
C SER A 154 9.65 -11.77 -1.02
N GLY A 155 10.04 -10.51 -1.25
CA GLY A 155 10.07 -9.91 -2.59
C GLY A 155 8.71 -9.50 -3.14
N ASN A 156 7.64 -9.58 -2.34
CA ASN A 156 6.29 -9.15 -2.73
C ASN A 156 6.10 -7.65 -2.41
N TYR A 157 6.77 -6.80 -3.19
CA TYR A 157 6.76 -5.35 -2.96
C TYR A 157 5.37 -4.71 -3.14
N GLN A 158 4.55 -5.21 -4.07
CA GLN A 158 3.17 -4.75 -4.23
C GLN A 158 2.37 -4.90 -2.94
N LEU A 159 2.43 -6.09 -2.33
CA LEU A 159 1.70 -6.36 -1.11
C LEU A 159 2.30 -5.62 0.09
N SER A 160 3.63 -5.50 0.13
CA SER A 160 4.32 -4.65 1.10
C SER A 160 3.81 -3.20 1.07
N LEU A 161 3.74 -2.57 -0.11
CA LEU A 161 3.24 -1.20 -0.27
C LEU A 161 1.78 -1.04 0.17
N HIS A 162 0.88 -1.95 -0.22
CA HIS A 162 -0.50 -1.94 0.25
C HIS A 162 -0.58 -2.03 1.78
N THR A 163 0.26 -2.87 2.37
CA THR A 163 0.25 -3.14 3.81
C THR A 163 0.82 -1.95 4.59
N TYR A 164 1.90 -1.31 4.12
CA TYR A 164 2.37 -0.04 4.69
C TYR A 164 1.31 1.07 4.58
N LYS A 165 0.61 1.19 3.45
CA LYS A 165 -0.50 2.14 3.29
C LYS A 165 -1.61 1.89 4.32
N ARG A 166 -1.99 0.63 4.59
CA ARG A 166 -2.96 0.30 5.65
C ARG A 166 -2.46 0.71 7.04
N SER A 167 -1.18 0.49 7.33
CA SER A 167 -0.57 0.94 8.59
C SER A 167 -0.67 2.46 8.78
N LEU A 168 -0.39 3.24 7.73
CA LEU A 168 -0.56 4.70 7.72
C LEU A 168 -2.02 5.10 7.99
N VAL A 169 -2.97 4.48 7.28
CA VAL A 169 -4.42 4.72 7.46
C VAL A 169 -4.84 4.48 8.91
N TYR A 170 -4.45 3.36 9.51
CA TYR A 170 -4.80 3.08 10.90
C TYR A 170 -4.13 4.04 11.89
N SER A 171 -2.90 4.46 11.63
CA SER A 171 -2.21 5.46 12.45
C SER A 171 -2.92 6.82 12.42
N LEU A 172 -3.38 7.25 11.24
CA LEU A 172 -4.19 8.46 11.07
C LEU A 172 -5.58 8.34 11.72
N MET A 173 -6.25 7.19 11.59
CA MET A 173 -7.51 6.94 12.28
C MET A 173 -7.36 7.00 13.80
N SER A 174 -6.22 6.53 14.32
CA SER A 174 -5.87 6.66 15.73
C SER A 174 -5.73 8.13 16.14
N LEU A 175 -4.94 8.91 15.41
CA LEU A 175 -4.77 10.36 15.67
C LEU A 175 -6.11 11.12 15.64
N ARG A 176 -6.97 10.85 14.65
CA ARG A 176 -8.33 11.43 14.59
C ARG A 176 -9.18 11.07 15.80
N SER A 177 -9.13 9.81 16.23
CA SER A 177 -9.88 9.35 17.40
C SER A 177 -9.37 9.99 18.70
N GLN A 178 -8.07 10.28 18.76
CA GLN A 178 -7.42 11.03 19.83
C GLN A 178 -7.72 12.54 19.80
N LYS A 179 -8.31 13.04 18.70
CA LYS A 179 -8.43 14.47 18.36
C LYS A 179 -7.08 15.18 18.33
N ALA A 180 -6.03 14.44 17.97
CA ALA A 180 -4.70 14.97 17.79
C ALA A 180 -4.57 15.62 16.41
N GLU A 181 -3.66 16.59 16.30
CA GLU A 181 -3.31 17.21 15.03
C GLU A 181 -2.67 16.19 14.08
N ILE A 182 -3.11 16.22 12.82
CA ILE A 182 -2.50 15.43 11.74
C ILE A 182 -1.24 16.16 11.27
N PRO A 183 -0.09 15.50 11.17
CA PRO A 183 1.13 16.16 10.69
C PRO A 183 0.93 16.64 9.23
N GLU A 184 1.48 17.81 8.91
CA GLU A 184 1.28 18.48 7.63
C GLU A 184 1.63 17.59 6.43
N GLU A 185 2.70 16.81 6.55
CA GLU A 185 3.16 15.88 5.53
C GLU A 185 2.16 14.76 5.21
N TYR A 186 1.22 14.46 6.12
CA TYR A 186 0.18 13.44 5.93
C TYR A 186 -1.22 14.01 5.70
N GLN A 187 -1.38 15.34 5.61
CA GLN A 187 -2.70 15.96 5.48
C GLN A 187 -3.44 15.52 4.20
N THR A 188 -2.72 15.39 3.08
CA THR A 188 -3.30 14.90 1.81
C THR A 188 -3.76 13.45 1.95
N ALA A 189 -2.90 12.58 2.48
CA ALA A 189 -3.20 11.18 2.76
C ALA A 189 -4.40 11.01 3.69
N ASP A 190 -4.50 11.83 4.73
CA ASP A 190 -5.66 11.84 5.64
C ASP A 190 -6.95 12.22 4.92
N ASN A 191 -6.92 13.26 4.09
CA ASN A 191 -8.07 13.72 3.31
C ASN A 191 -8.53 12.69 2.27
N VAL A 192 -7.60 11.98 1.62
CA VAL A 192 -7.93 11.07 0.51
C VAL A 192 -8.17 9.64 0.98
N TRP A 193 -7.35 9.12 1.90
CA TRP A 193 -7.45 7.73 2.33
C TRP A 193 -8.35 7.54 3.57
N VAL A 194 -8.37 8.50 4.50
CA VAL A 194 -8.98 8.30 5.82
C VAL A 194 -10.35 8.97 5.93
N GLN A 195 -10.48 10.22 5.48
CA GLN A 195 -11.71 11.00 5.54
C GLN A 195 -12.93 10.24 4.96
N PRO A 196 -12.85 9.53 3.81
CA PRO A 196 -13.99 8.79 3.28
C PRO A 196 -14.44 7.64 4.21
N ILE A 197 -13.47 6.91 4.78
CA ILE A 197 -13.73 5.83 5.74
C ILE A 197 -14.37 6.41 7.01
N TRP A 198 -13.81 7.52 7.50
CA TRP A 198 -14.29 8.19 8.70
C TRP A 198 -15.73 8.68 8.54
N MET A 199 -16.06 9.34 7.43
CA MET A 199 -17.42 9.80 7.13
C MET A 199 -18.41 8.63 6.99
N GLY A 200 -18.00 7.53 6.37
CA GLY A 200 -18.82 6.33 6.24
C GLY A 200 -19.24 5.75 7.60
N LEU A 201 -18.30 5.64 8.54
CA LEU A 201 -18.56 5.15 9.89
C LEU A 201 -19.53 6.05 10.68
N HIS A 202 -19.44 7.37 10.51
CA HIS A 202 -20.29 8.31 11.26
C HIS A 202 -21.70 8.42 10.66
N LYS A 203 -21.85 8.26 9.34
CA LYS A 203 -23.17 8.17 8.69
C LYS A 203 -23.93 6.91 9.12
N GLN A 204 -23.26 5.77 9.20
CA GLN A 204 -23.88 4.53 9.68
C GLN A 204 -24.41 4.66 11.11
N LYS A 205 -23.65 5.33 12.01
CA LYS A 205 -24.06 5.55 13.40
C LYS A 205 -25.27 6.48 13.54
N GLN A 206 -25.48 7.42 12.62
CA GLN A 206 -26.67 8.29 12.63
C GLN A 206 -27.94 7.55 12.19
N ASN A 207 -27.83 6.67 11.20
CA ASN A 207 -28.99 5.92 10.70
C ASN A 207 -29.47 4.86 11.70
N THR A 208 -28.59 4.22 12.46
CA THR A 208 -28.99 3.24 13.49
C THR A 208 -29.68 3.85 14.71
N ILE A 209 -29.55 5.18 14.93
CA ILE A 209 -30.23 5.88 16.03
C ILE A 209 -31.67 6.28 15.65
N GLN A 210 -31.99 6.36 14.36
CA GLN A 210 -33.33 6.75 13.89
C GLN A 210 -34.29 5.56 13.70
N GLU A 211 -33.82 4.32 13.81
CA GLU A 211 -34.63 3.11 13.60
C GLU A 211 -35.03 2.38 14.91
N ASN A 212 -34.84 2.99 16.08
CA ASN A 212 -35.31 2.47 17.37
C ASN A 212 -36.20 3.48 18.10
#